data_AF-A0A965QT59-F1
#
_entry.id   AF-A0A965QT59-F1
#
_cell.length_a   1.000
_cell.length_b   1.000
_cell.length_c   1.000
_cell.angle_alpha   90.00
_cell.angle_beta   90.00
_cell.angle_gamma   90.00
#
_symmetry.space_group_name_H-M   'P 1'
#
loop_
_entity.id
_entity.type
_entity.pdbx_description
1 polymer ?
#
loop_
_entity_poly.entity_id
_entity_poly.type
_entity_poly.pdbx_seq_one_letter_code
_entity_poly.pdbx_strand_id
1 'polypeptide(L)'
;MKPSRPAATRAPTVSVDITDRQRLLRVDRTWMRNAVRSALGAAGIGRARIGVLVLDDDAIAVLHERWLGIPGPTDVLTFAPGDNVNDAMRALLR
;
A
#
# COMPACT_ATOMS: atom_id res chain seq x y z
N MET A 1 27.02 40.36 -7.85
CA MET A 1 26.20 39.46 -6.99
C MET A 1 25.47 38.48 -7.91
N LYS A 2 25.67 37.16 -7.73
CA LYS A 2 24.92 36.13 -8.47
C LYS A 2 23.48 36.10 -7.93
N PRO A 3 22.44 35.97 -8.77
CA PRO A 3 21.10 35.72 -8.27
C PRO A 3 21.06 34.34 -7.62
N SER A 4 20.62 34.30 -6.36
CA SER A 4 20.37 33.09 -5.59
C SER A 4 19.33 32.25 -6.32
N ARG A 5 19.67 31.01 -6.66
CA ARG A 5 18.73 30.00 -7.16
C ARG A 5 17.59 29.87 -6.15
N PRO A 6 16.30 30.00 -6.54
CA PRO A 6 15.21 29.75 -5.62
C PRO A 6 15.35 28.33 -5.08
N ALA A 7 15.25 28.18 -3.76
CA ALA A 7 15.26 26.89 -3.09
C ALA A 7 14.24 25.98 -3.78
N ALA A 8 14.68 24.81 -4.23
CA ALA A 8 13.80 23.84 -4.87
C ALA A 8 12.62 23.56 -3.92
N THR A 9 11.41 23.91 -4.36
CA THR A 9 10.15 23.55 -3.73
C THR A 9 10.22 22.07 -3.37
N ARG A 10 10.22 21.76 -2.07
CA ARG A 10 10.38 20.37 -1.60
C ARG A 10 9.23 19.55 -2.19
N ALA A 11 9.58 18.65 -3.10
CA ALA A 11 8.61 17.89 -3.87
C ALA A 11 7.65 17.12 -2.94
N PRO A 12 6.44 16.82 -3.41
CA PRO A 12 5.45 16.13 -2.63
C PRO A 12 5.98 14.74 -2.20
N THR A 13 6.06 14.47 -0.90
CA THR A 13 6.74 13.27 -0.40
C THR A 13 5.74 12.11 -0.30
N VAL A 14 5.68 11.27 -1.34
CA VAL A 14 4.99 9.98 -1.33
C VAL A 14 5.89 8.93 -0.66
N SER A 15 5.37 8.26 0.37
CA SER A 15 5.97 7.08 0.99
C SER A 15 5.16 5.84 0.65
N VAL A 16 5.84 4.76 0.26
CA VAL A 16 5.22 3.49 -0.12
C VAL A 16 5.95 2.36 0.61
N ASP A 17 5.25 1.72 1.53
CA ASP A 17 5.73 0.56 2.28
C ASP A 17 5.14 -0.71 1.67
N ILE A 18 6.00 -1.69 1.40
CA ILE A 18 5.59 -2.95 0.78
C ILE A 18 6.00 -4.09 1.68
N THR A 19 5.00 -4.82 2.17
CA THR A 19 5.16 -6.04 2.94
C THR A 19 4.65 -7.21 2.12
N ASP A 20 5.46 -8.25 2.01
CA ASP A 20 5.17 -9.43 1.21
C ASP A 20 5.15 -10.63 2.16
N ARG A 21 3.99 -11.31 2.25
CA ARG A 21 3.76 -12.45 3.15
C ARG A 21 3.33 -13.71 2.42
N GLN A 22 2.97 -13.62 1.15
CA GLN A 22 2.81 -14.81 0.33
C GLN A 22 4.15 -15.51 0.09
N ARG A 23 4.08 -16.79 -0.27
CA ARG A 23 5.27 -17.66 -0.42
C ARG A 23 5.41 -18.29 -1.80
N LEU A 24 4.47 -18.03 -2.70
CA LEU A 24 4.39 -18.67 -4.01
C LEU A 24 5.30 -18.02 -5.05
N LEU A 25 5.31 -16.69 -5.11
CA LEU A 25 6.00 -15.94 -6.16
C LEU A 25 6.88 -14.85 -5.58
N ARG A 26 8.04 -14.63 -6.20
CA ARG A 26 8.86 -13.46 -5.88
C ARG A 26 8.20 -12.19 -6.39
N VAL A 27 8.07 -11.24 -5.48
CA VAL A 27 7.47 -9.95 -5.75
C VAL A 27 8.54 -8.88 -5.98
N ASP A 28 8.49 -8.18 -7.12
CA ASP A 28 9.33 -7.01 -7.37
C ASP A 28 8.80 -5.77 -6.64
N ARG A 29 9.37 -5.54 -5.46
CA ARG A 29 8.99 -4.40 -4.60
C ARG A 29 9.34 -3.05 -5.22
N THR A 30 10.36 -2.98 -6.08
CA THR A 30 10.76 -1.72 -6.73
C THR A 30 9.77 -1.37 -7.83
N TRP A 31 9.40 -2.35 -8.65
CA TRP A 31 8.35 -2.18 -9.66
C TRP A 31 7.03 -1.77 -9.02
N MET A 32 6.57 -2.44 -7.95
CA MET A 32 5.32 -2.06 -7.28
C MET A 32 5.37 -0.66 -6.66
N ARG A 33 6.49 -0.26 -6.04
CA ARG A 33 6.64 1.11 -5.53
C ARG A 33 6.50 2.15 -6.64
N ASN A 34 7.06 1.87 -7.81
CA ASN A 34 6.96 2.75 -8.96
C ASN A 34 5.54 2.77 -9.53
N ALA A 35 4.85 1.62 -9.58
CA ALA A 35 3.44 1.54 -9.98
C ALA A 35 2.54 2.37 -9.06
N VAL A 36 2.69 2.26 -7.74
CA VAL A 36 1.95 3.06 -6.75
C VAL A 36 2.22 4.56 -6.94
N ARG A 37 3.49 4.95 -7.09
CA ARG A 37 3.86 6.36 -7.33
C ARG A 37 3.28 6.89 -8.63
N SER A 38 3.29 6.09 -9.69
CA SER A 38 2.70 6.45 -10.98
C SER A 38 1.19 6.65 -10.87
N ALA A 39 0.48 5.74 -10.20
CA ALA A 39 -0.95 5.84 -9.97
C ALA A 39 -1.32 7.10 -9.15
N LEU A 40 -0.58 7.38 -8.06
CA LEU A 40 -0.76 8.60 -7.28
C LEU A 40 -0.47 9.86 -8.10
N GLY A 41 0.57 9.84 -8.93
CA GLY A 41 0.90 10.94 -9.84
C GLY A 41 -0.21 11.20 -10.86
N ALA A 42 -0.77 10.15 -11.46
CA ALA A 42 -1.90 10.23 -12.39
C ALA A 42 -3.18 10.77 -11.71
N ALA A 43 -3.36 10.50 -10.42
CA ALA A 43 -4.44 11.05 -9.61
C ALA A 43 -4.18 12.48 -9.09
N GLY A 44 -3.04 13.10 -9.42
CA GLY A 44 -2.66 14.43 -8.93
C GLY A 44 -2.30 14.45 -7.43
N ILE A 45 -2.06 13.29 -6.82
CA ILE A 45 -1.76 13.16 -5.39
C ILE A 45 -0.26 13.29 -5.18
N GLY A 46 0.14 14.44 -4.64
CA GLY A 46 1.53 14.69 -4.30
C GLY A 46 1.95 14.07 -2.96
N ARG A 47 1.07 14.01 -1.96
CA ARG A 47 1.49 13.67 -0.59
C ARG A 47 0.62 12.53 -0.06
N ALA A 48 1.24 11.39 0.16
CA ALA A 48 0.56 10.18 0.63
C ALA A 48 1.52 9.24 1.37
N ARG A 49 0.96 8.43 2.26
CA ARG A 49 1.58 7.21 2.76
C ARG A 49 0.68 6.06 2.37
N ILE A 50 1.21 5.10 1.61
CA ILE A 50 0.50 3.92 1.15
C ILE A 50 1.24 2.69 1.67
N GLY A 51 0.50 1.79 2.33
CA GLY A 51 0.96 0.44 2.64
C GLY A 51 0.39 -0.54 1.62
N VAL A 52 1.22 -1.42 1.09
CA VAL A 52 0.81 -2.55 0.26
C VAL A 52 1.21 -3.83 0.98
N LEU A 53 0.23 -4.69 1.25
CA LEU A 53 0.41 -6.01 1.82
C LEU A 53 0.06 -7.06 0.76
N VAL A 54 1.01 -7.92 0.44
CA VAL A 54 0.80 -9.04 -0.49
C VAL A 54 0.59 -10.31 0.31
N LEU A 55 -0.55 -10.96 0.11
CA LEU A 55 -1.02 -12.15 0.83
C LEU A 55 -1.23 -13.31 -0.14
N ASP A 56 -1.27 -14.53 0.40
CA ASP A 56 -1.78 -15.70 -0.31
C ASP A 56 -3.31 -15.77 -0.17
N ASP A 57 -3.93 -16.67 -0.94
CA ASP A 57 -5.39 -16.83 -1.02
C ASP A 57 -6.00 -17.13 0.36
N ASP A 58 -5.35 -17.99 1.15
CA ASP A 58 -5.81 -18.35 2.48
C ASP A 58 -5.80 -17.12 3.42
N ALA A 59 -4.72 -16.35 3.42
CA ALA A 59 -4.60 -15.17 4.27
C ALA A 59 -5.58 -14.04 3.85
N ILE A 60 -5.76 -13.80 2.55
CA ILE A 60 -6.69 -12.76 2.10
C ILE A 60 -8.15 -13.17 2.29
N ALA A 61 -8.48 -14.47 2.21
CA ALA A 61 -9.81 -14.97 2.52
C ALA A 61 -10.21 -14.69 3.97
N VAL A 62 -9.30 -14.96 4.92
CA VAL A 62 -9.51 -14.64 6.35
C VAL A 62 -9.73 -13.14 6.55
N LEU A 63 -8.99 -12.30 5.84
CA LEU A 63 -9.11 -10.84 5.94
C LEU A 63 -10.41 -10.33 5.33
N HIS A 64 -10.77 -10.85 4.16
CA HIS A 64 -11.99 -10.51 3.43
C HIS A 64 -13.24 -10.83 4.23
N GLU A 65 -13.30 -12.03 4.82
CA GLU A 65 -14.42 -12.44 5.67
C GLU A 65 -14.50 -11.59 6.93
N ARG A 66 -13.37 -11.30 7.59
CA ARG A 66 -13.37 -10.46 8.79
C ARG A 66 -13.78 -9.01 8.51
N TRP A 67 -13.42 -8.48 7.35
CA TRP A 67 -13.66 -7.07 7.03
C TRP A 67 -15.02 -6.81 6.40
N LEU A 68 -15.44 -7.67 5.46
CA LEU A 68 -16.67 -7.49 4.69
C LEU A 68 -17.76 -8.52 5.02
N GLY A 69 -17.46 -9.55 5.82
CA GLY A 69 -18.40 -10.64 6.09
C GLY A 69 -18.62 -11.57 4.90
N ILE A 70 -17.76 -11.50 3.88
CA ILE A 70 -17.88 -12.29 2.64
C ILE A 70 -16.83 -13.40 2.67
N PRO A 71 -17.22 -14.69 2.60
CA PRO A 71 -16.29 -15.80 2.64
C PRO A 71 -15.49 -15.93 1.35
N GLY A 72 -14.27 -16.46 1.47
CA GLY A 72 -13.38 -16.76 0.34
C GLY A 72 -12.45 -15.60 -0.06
N PRO A 73 -11.48 -15.86 -0.94
CA PRO A 73 -10.47 -14.88 -1.33
C PRO A 73 -11.05 -13.77 -2.22
N THR A 74 -10.30 -12.68 -2.33
CA THR A 74 -10.52 -11.61 -3.31
C THR A 74 -9.17 -11.17 -3.85
N ASP A 75 -9.13 -10.62 -5.06
CA ASP A 75 -7.88 -10.15 -5.67
C ASP A 75 -7.30 -8.94 -4.93
N VAL A 76 -8.17 -8.05 -4.46
CA VAL A 76 -7.79 -6.80 -3.79
C VAL A 76 -8.78 -6.48 -2.68
N LEU A 77 -8.23 -6.10 -1.53
CA LEU A 77 -8.96 -5.49 -0.43
C LEU A 77 -8.34 -4.14 -0.08
N THR A 78 -9.15 -3.09 -0.02
CA THR A 78 -8.69 -1.71 0.21
C THR A 78 -9.24 -1.19 1.53
N PHE A 79 -8.38 -0.52 2.29
CA PHE A 79 -8.72 0.10 3.57
C PHE A 79 -8.63 1.62 3.45
N ALA A 80 -9.65 2.32 3.91
CA ALA A 80 -9.69 3.77 3.92
C ALA A 80 -8.81 4.35 5.05
N PRO A 81 -8.32 5.59 4.90
CA PRO A 81 -7.68 6.29 6.00
C PRO A 81 -8.62 6.39 7.21
N GLY A 82 -8.18 5.88 8.36
CA GLY A 82 -8.97 5.86 9.60
C GLY A 82 -9.57 4.50 9.95
N ASP A 83 -9.55 3.54 9.02
CA ASP A 83 -9.94 2.17 9.28
C ASP A 83 -9.04 1.52 10.34
N ASN A 84 -9.63 0.88 11.35
CA ASN A 84 -8.87 0.11 12.33
C ASN A 84 -8.55 -1.29 11.77
N VAL A 85 -7.57 -1.34 10.86
CA VAL A 85 -7.12 -2.59 10.22
C VAL A 85 -6.34 -3.49 11.19
N ASN A 86 -5.92 -2.97 12.35
CA ASN A 86 -5.07 -3.71 13.28
C ASN A 86 -5.75 -4.98 13.81
N ASP A 87 -7.06 -4.95 14.07
CA ASP A 87 -7.77 -6.10 14.61
C ASP A 87 -7.83 -7.25 13.59
N ALA A 88 -7.95 -6.92 12.31
CA ALA A 88 -7.93 -7.89 11.24
C ALA A 88 -6.50 -8.38 10.93
N MET A 89 -5.50 -7.49 10.98
CA MET A 89 -4.09 -7.82 10.78
C MET A 89 -3.49 -8.69 11.90
N ARG A 90 -3.93 -8.55 13.16
CA ARG A 90 -3.43 -9.34 14.30
C ARG A 90 -3.63 -10.84 14.13
N ALA A 91 -4.62 -11.28 13.35
CA ALA A 91 -4.85 -12.68 13.05
C ALA A 91 -3.84 -13.25 12.04
N LEU A 92 -3.27 -12.39 11.18
CA LEU A 92 -2.35 -12.76 10.10
C LEU A 92 -0.86 -12.65 10.47
N LEU A 93 -0.55 -11.99 11.60
CA LEU A 93 0.83 -11.69 12.03
C LEU A 93 1.32 -12.58 13.19
N ARG A 94 0.62 -13.68 13.50
CA ARG A 94 1.10 -14.69 14.46
C ARG A 94 1.98 -15.74 13.79
#